data_AF-A0A7C6C788-F1
#
_entry.id   AF-A0A7C6C788-F1
#
_cell.length_a   1.000
_cell.length_b   1.000
_cell.length_c   1.000
_cell.angle_alpha   90.00
_cell.angle_beta   90.00
_cell.angle_gamma   90.00
#
_symmetry.space_group_name_H-M   'P 1'
#
loop_
_entity.id
_entity.type
_entity.pdbx_description
1 polymer ?
#
loop_
_entity_poly.entity_id
_entity_poly.type
_entity_poly.pdbx_seq_one_letter_code
_entity_poly.pdbx_strand_id
1 'polypeptide(L)'
;MIKRCALVICLLCLLAISSVSAEVTSIGAEIITADFEDVSINLSIPRVNGLSDWLYEEYLNTSWRLEHLQFAKYIKEMAVEGRAAWEESGRVFPFFPYQCITEFEMKYNQDQLLSLIWLFYQYTGGAHGGTVQKSINLDLNANKPLKLEDVVLHENALEIILAEINRQIAENPEWYFQDQLPVAFINEEDFYITDAGLVIFYQQYDIAPYATGICEFVIPWHLFD
;
A
#
# COMPACT_ATOMS: atom_id res chain seq x y z
N MET A 1 -15.03 77.05 -23.83
CA MET A 1 -16.02 76.03 -23.45
C MET A 1 -15.58 74.69 -24.03
N ILE A 2 -14.94 73.83 -23.24
CA ILE A 2 -14.63 72.45 -23.62
C ILE A 2 -15.05 71.59 -22.42
N LYS A 3 -16.21 70.94 -22.52
CA LYS A 3 -16.68 69.96 -21.54
C LYS A 3 -16.04 68.62 -21.91
N ARG A 4 -15.18 68.10 -21.02
CA ARG A 4 -14.65 66.73 -21.11
C ARG A 4 -15.79 65.75 -20.84
N CYS A 5 -16.14 64.93 -21.84
CA CYS A 5 -16.96 63.73 -21.63
C CYS A 5 -16.03 62.60 -21.17
N ALA A 6 -16.23 62.09 -19.96
CA ALA A 6 -15.62 60.84 -19.52
C ALA A 6 -16.56 59.69 -19.93
N LEU A 7 -16.10 58.83 -20.83
CA LEU A 7 -16.78 57.58 -21.18
C LEU A 7 -16.37 56.53 -20.14
N VAL A 8 -17.27 56.19 -19.23
CA VAL A 8 -17.09 55.05 -18.30
C VAL A 8 -17.55 53.80 -19.04
N ILE A 9 -16.60 53.01 -19.54
CA ILE A 9 -16.88 51.67 -20.05
C ILE A 9 -16.88 50.73 -18.84
N CYS A 10 -18.06 50.33 -18.38
CA CYS A 10 -18.22 49.31 -17.36
C CYS A 10 -18.07 47.95 -18.05
N LEU A 11 -16.87 47.37 -17.98
CA LEU A 11 -16.59 46.03 -18.47
C LEU A 11 -17.14 45.02 -17.46
N LEU A 12 -18.36 44.52 -17.69
CA LEU A 12 -18.88 43.35 -16.99
C LEU A 12 -18.08 42.12 -17.44
N CYS A 13 -17.00 41.81 -16.73
CA CYS A 13 -16.38 40.49 -16.78
C CYS A 13 -17.33 39.49 -16.14
N LEU A 14 -18.16 38.82 -16.96
CA LEU A 14 -18.76 37.55 -16.61
C LEU A 14 -17.62 36.55 -16.40
N LEU A 15 -17.20 36.38 -15.15
CA LEU A 15 -16.40 35.23 -14.73
C LEU A 15 -17.30 34.01 -14.93
N ALA A 16 -17.13 33.32 -16.06
CA ALA A 16 -17.58 31.95 -16.17
C ALA A 16 -16.76 31.16 -15.11
N ILE A 17 -17.39 30.90 -13.97
CA ILE A 17 -16.91 29.89 -13.03
C ILE A 17 -17.06 28.58 -13.79
N SER A 18 -16.01 28.18 -14.49
CA SER A 18 -15.85 26.80 -14.89
C SER A 18 -15.77 26.03 -13.59
N SER A 19 -16.79 25.22 -13.31
CA SER A 19 -16.67 24.18 -12.30
C SER A 19 -15.47 23.34 -12.73
N VAL A 20 -14.37 23.44 -11.98
CA VAL A 20 -13.28 22.47 -12.07
C VAL A 20 -13.94 21.14 -11.74
N SER A 21 -14.22 20.35 -12.78
CA SER A 21 -14.56 18.96 -12.63
C SER A 21 -13.35 18.36 -11.92
N ALA A 22 -13.51 17.91 -10.67
CA ALA A 22 -12.45 17.21 -9.96
C ALA A 22 -11.93 16.12 -10.91
N GLU A 23 -10.67 16.26 -11.32
CA GLU A 23 -10.04 15.24 -12.15
C GLU A 23 -10.07 13.93 -11.35
N VAL A 24 -10.55 12.87 -12.00
CA VAL A 24 -10.70 11.56 -11.36
C VAL A 24 -9.30 11.02 -11.10
N THR A 25 -8.90 10.96 -9.83
CA THR A 25 -7.67 10.28 -9.43
C THR A 25 -7.74 8.81 -9.84
N SER A 26 -6.79 8.38 -10.67
CA SER A 26 -6.69 7.00 -11.14
C SER A 26 -5.34 6.40 -10.78
N ILE A 27 -5.35 5.12 -10.43
CA ILE A 27 -4.12 4.36 -10.16
C ILE A 27 -3.84 3.45 -11.36
N GLY A 28 -2.77 3.77 -12.08
CA GLY A 28 -2.20 2.92 -13.12
C GLY A 28 -1.09 2.03 -12.57
N ALA A 29 -0.47 1.25 -13.46
CA ALA A 29 0.67 0.41 -13.15
C ALA A 29 1.84 0.71 -14.11
N GLU A 30 3.04 0.85 -13.57
CA GLU A 30 4.29 0.71 -14.31
C GLU A 30 4.80 -0.72 -14.10
N ILE A 31 5.02 -1.45 -15.21
CA ILE A 31 5.52 -2.81 -15.18
C ILE A 31 6.99 -2.83 -15.57
N ILE A 32 7.83 -3.41 -14.72
CA ILE A 32 9.26 -3.63 -15.00
C ILE A 32 9.57 -5.11 -14.83
N THR A 33 9.97 -5.76 -15.92
CA THR A 33 10.38 -7.16 -15.90
C THR A 33 11.83 -7.32 -16.35
N ALA A 34 12.59 -8.19 -15.70
CA ALA A 34 13.93 -8.57 -16.12
C ALA A 34 14.25 -10.01 -15.69
N ASP A 35 14.79 -10.79 -16.61
CA ASP A 35 15.21 -12.16 -16.35
C ASP A 35 16.74 -12.28 -16.47
N PHE A 36 17.37 -12.78 -15.41
CA PHE A 36 18.78 -13.09 -15.35
C PHE A 36 18.97 -14.58 -15.03
N GLU A 37 20.21 -15.07 -15.13
CA GLU A 37 20.52 -16.47 -14.81
C GLU A 37 20.28 -16.82 -13.33
N ASP A 38 20.44 -15.83 -12.45
CA ASP A 38 20.39 -15.95 -11.00
C ASP A 38 19.09 -15.43 -10.37
N VAL A 39 18.32 -14.60 -11.07
CA VAL A 39 17.07 -14.01 -10.55
C VAL A 39 16.10 -13.62 -11.66
N SER A 40 14.81 -13.84 -11.43
CA SER A 40 13.71 -13.24 -12.21
C SER A 40 13.07 -12.09 -11.42
N ILE A 41 12.85 -10.96 -12.09
CA ILE A 41 12.32 -9.72 -11.51
C ILE A 41 11.03 -9.37 -12.25
N ASN A 42 9.94 -9.17 -11.53
CA ASN A 42 8.66 -8.69 -12.04
C ASN A 42 8.05 -7.67 -11.07
N LEU A 43 8.12 -6.39 -11.42
CA LEU A 43 7.62 -5.31 -10.59
C LEU A 43 6.36 -4.73 -11.20
N SER A 44 5.23 -4.83 -10.49
CA SER A 44 4.06 -4.00 -10.71
C SER A 44 4.08 -2.84 -9.72
N ILE A 45 4.30 -1.63 -10.23
CA ILE A 45 4.50 -0.42 -9.42
C ILE A 45 3.28 0.49 -9.61
N PRO A 46 2.60 0.93 -8.54
CA PRO A 46 1.45 1.82 -8.69
C PRO A 46 1.89 3.20 -9.18
N ARG A 47 1.02 3.82 -9.96
CA ARG A 47 1.17 5.19 -10.45
C ARG A 47 -0.10 5.97 -10.19
N VAL A 48 -0.04 7.02 -9.39
CA VAL A 48 -1.16 7.96 -9.24
C VAL A 48 -1.16 8.95 -10.41
N ASN A 49 -2.33 9.23 -10.96
CA ASN A 49 -2.51 10.17 -12.07
C ASN A 49 -3.75 11.03 -11.82
N GLY A 50 -3.67 12.31 -12.16
CA GLY A 50 -4.78 13.25 -12.09
C GLY A 50 -4.92 13.96 -10.74
N LEU A 51 -3.87 14.02 -9.93
CA LEU A 51 -3.87 14.89 -8.76
C LEU A 51 -3.73 16.35 -9.20
N SER A 52 -4.51 17.24 -8.58
CA SER A 52 -4.40 18.68 -8.81
C SER A 52 -3.04 19.25 -8.40
N ASP A 53 -2.40 18.66 -7.39
CA ASP A 53 -1.02 18.95 -7.01
C ASP A 53 -0.07 17.99 -7.73
N TRP A 54 0.37 18.42 -8.92
CA TRP A 54 1.28 17.62 -9.74
C TRP A 54 2.66 17.39 -9.08
N LEU A 55 3.10 18.26 -8.16
CA LEU A 55 4.36 18.05 -7.43
C LEU A 55 4.22 16.91 -6.44
N TYR A 56 3.07 16.83 -5.76
CA TYR A 56 2.78 15.70 -4.88
C TYR A 56 2.60 14.39 -5.66
N GLU A 57 1.93 14.43 -6.82
CA GLU A 57 1.85 13.28 -7.74
C GLU A 57 3.25 12.77 -8.14
N GLU A 58 4.13 13.66 -8.59
CA GLU A 58 5.49 13.31 -8.98
C GLU A 58 6.30 12.76 -7.79
N TYR A 59 6.11 13.34 -6.60
CA TYR A 59 6.72 12.87 -5.37
C TYR A 59 6.29 11.43 -5.03
N LEU A 60 4.99 11.14 -5.07
CA LEU A 60 4.46 9.80 -4.80
C LEU A 60 4.99 8.80 -5.82
N ASN A 61 4.82 9.08 -7.11
CA ASN A 61 5.24 8.20 -8.19
C ASN A 61 6.75 7.92 -8.15
N THR A 62 7.58 8.93 -7.86
CA THR A 62 9.03 8.76 -7.73
C THR A 62 9.39 7.93 -6.50
N SER A 63 8.76 8.21 -5.35
CA SER A 63 9.06 7.53 -4.09
C SER A 63 8.66 6.05 -4.16
N TRP A 64 7.48 5.76 -4.68
CA TRP A 64 6.96 4.40 -4.83
C TRP A 64 7.85 3.61 -5.79
N ARG A 65 8.19 4.20 -6.95
CA ARG A 65 9.10 3.58 -7.92
C ARG A 65 10.48 3.32 -7.32
N LEU A 66 11.03 4.26 -6.55
CA LEU A 66 12.33 4.09 -5.91
C LEU A 66 12.34 2.90 -4.95
N GLU A 67 11.29 2.76 -4.12
CA GLU A 67 11.19 1.67 -3.15
C GLU A 67 11.15 0.29 -3.82
N HIS A 68 10.36 0.15 -4.89
CA HIS A 68 10.26 -1.10 -5.65
C HIS A 68 11.58 -1.46 -6.34
N LEU A 69 12.29 -0.46 -6.88
CA LEU A 69 13.61 -0.66 -7.49
C LEU A 69 14.69 -0.98 -6.45
N GLN A 70 14.61 -0.41 -5.24
CA GLN A 70 15.52 -0.75 -4.15
C GLN A 70 15.32 -2.20 -3.70
N PHE A 71 14.07 -2.67 -3.60
CA PHE A 71 13.79 -4.08 -3.34
C PHE A 71 14.37 -4.97 -4.43
N ALA A 72 14.13 -4.68 -5.70
CA ALA A 72 14.68 -5.45 -6.83
C ALA A 72 16.21 -5.49 -6.82
N LYS A 73 16.86 -4.35 -6.53
CA LYS A 73 18.31 -4.27 -6.39
C LYS A 73 18.81 -5.17 -5.26
N TYR A 74 18.17 -5.11 -4.09
CA TYR A 74 18.53 -5.94 -2.94
C TYR A 74 18.43 -7.43 -3.26
N ILE A 75 17.33 -7.89 -3.87
CA ILE A 75 17.18 -9.30 -4.25
C ILE A 75 18.19 -9.72 -5.32
N LYS A 76 18.51 -8.83 -6.25
CA LYS A 76 19.55 -9.08 -7.26
C LYS A 76 20.93 -9.26 -6.62
N GLU A 77 21.30 -8.43 -5.66
CA GLU A 77 22.57 -8.55 -4.93
C GLU A 77 22.62 -9.87 -4.15
N MET A 78 21.54 -10.24 -3.46
CA MET A 78 21.43 -11.53 -2.77
C MET A 78 21.52 -12.73 -3.73
N ALA A 79 20.97 -12.62 -4.94
CA ALA A 79 21.01 -13.69 -5.92
C ALA A 79 22.43 -13.96 -6.44
N VAL A 80 23.21 -12.91 -6.66
CA VAL A 80 24.62 -13.00 -7.05
C VAL A 80 25.43 -13.70 -5.95
N GLU A 81 25.27 -13.28 -4.69
CA GLU A 81 25.95 -13.90 -3.56
C GLU A 81 25.51 -15.36 -3.35
N GLY A 82 24.20 -15.62 -3.46
CA GLY A 82 23.62 -16.95 -3.33
C GLY A 82 24.12 -17.93 -4.39
N ARG A 83 24.26 -17.45 -5.63
CA ARG A 83 24.85 -18.24 -6.73
C ARG A 83 26.32 -18.54 -6.47
N ALA A 84 27.12 -17.54 -6.09
CA ALA A 84 28.55 -17.76 -5.80
C ALA A 84 28.74 -18.80 -4.68
N ALA A 85 27.98 -18.69 -3.59
CA ALA A 85 28.02 -19.66 -2.49
C ALA A 85 27.57 -21.07 -2.93
N TRP A 86 26.58 -21.17 -3.82
CA TRP A 86 26.15 -22.45 -4.37
C TRP A 86 27.25 -23.10 -5.22
N GLU A 87 27.94 -22.34 -6.07
CA GLU A 87 29.05 -22.83 -6.90
C GLU A 87 30.22 -23.33 -6.03
N GLU A 88 30.59 -22.58 -4.98
CA GLU A 88 31.63 -22.97 -4.02
C GLU A 88 31.27 -24.21 -3.20
N SER A 89 29.99 -24.42 -2.93
CA SER A 89 29.53 -25.53 -2.09
C SER A 89 29.69 -26.91 -2.72
N GLY A 90 29.92 -26.99 -4.04
CA GLY A 90 30.01 -28.26 -4.77
C GLY A 90 28.72 -29.09 -4.73
N ARG A 91 27.57 -28.46 -4.45
CA ARG A 91 26.25 -29.12 -4.44
C ARG A 91 25.93 -29.69 -5.81
N VAL A 92 25.33 -30.88 -5.80
CA VAL A 92 24.89 -31.60 -7.02
C VAL A 92 23.48 -31.22 -7.48
N PHE A 93 22.71 -30.54 -6.64
CA PHE A 93 21.37 -30.05 -6.99
C PHE A 93 21.47 -28.70 -7.69
N PRO A 94 20.64 -28.43 -8.72
CA PRO A 94 20.70 -27.19 -9.48
C PRO A 94 20.45 -25.96 -8.61
N PHE A 95 21.08 -24.85 -8.97
CA PHE A 95 20.70 -23.54 -8.46
C PHE A 95 19.34 -23.16 -9.04
N PHE A 96 18.39 -22.84 -8.17
CA PHE A 96 17.11 -22.29 -8.58
C PHE A 96 17.20 -20.76 -8.56
N PRO A 97 16.93 -20.08 -9.68
CA PRO A 97 16.94 -18.63 -9.72
C PRO A 97 16.04 -18.04 -8.63
N TYR A 98 16.52 -16.97 -8.01
CA TYR A 98 15.73 -16.20 -7.06
C TYR A 98 14.56 -15.54 -7.78
N GLN A 99 13.56 -15.11 -7.02
CA GLN A 99 12.41 -14.38 -7.56
C GLN A 99 12.22 -13.09 -6.77
N CYS A 100 11.95 -12.00 -7.49
CA CYS A 100 11.57 -10.72 -6.94
C CYS A 100 10.27 -10.30 -7.63
N ILE A 101 9.18 -10.25 -6.87
CA ILE A 101 7.88 -9.88 -7.41
C ILE A 101 7.29 -8.77 -6.54
N THR A 102 6.78 -7.72 -7.15
CA THR A 102 5.95 -6.74 -6.45
C THR A 102 4.58 -6.63 -7.12
N GLU A 103 3.54 -6.59 -6.31
CA GLU A 103 2.17 -6.37 -6.74
C GLU A 103 1.54 -5.26 -5.91
N PHE A 104 0.44 -4.68 -6.39
CA PHE A 104 -0.36 -3.75 -5.61
C PHE A 104 -1.83 -3.96 -5.89
N GLU A 105 -2.65 -3.62 -4.90
CA GLU A 105 -4.10 -3.60 -5.02
C GLU A 105 -4.66 -2.28 -4.50
N MET A 106 -5.63 -1.73 -5.23
CA MET A 106 -6.41 -0.59 -4.74
C MET A 106 -7.54 -1.11 -3.87
N LYS A 107 -7.53 -0.72 -2.60
CA LYS A 107 -8.54 -1.11 -1.60
C LYS A 107 -9.62 -0.05 -1.44
N TYR A 108 -9.26 1.22 -1.60
CA TYR A 108 -10.20 2.34 -1.57
C TYR A 108 -9.69 3.53 -2.39
N ASN A 109 -10.58 4.24 -3.08
CA ASN A 109 -10.28 5.47 -3.82
C ASN A 109 -11.55 6.30 -4.02
N GLN A 110 -12.00 6.98 -2.97
CA GLN A 110 -13.19 7.85 -2.98
C GLN A 110 -12.94 9.05 -2.08
N ASP A 111 -13.60 10.18 -2.36
CA ASP A 111 -13.55 11.39 -1.51
C ASP A 111 -12.14 11.88 -1.16
N GLN A 112 -11.19 11.71 -2.08
CA GLN A 112 -9.77 12.07 -1.90
C GLN A 112 -9.05 11.26 -0.81
N LEU A 113 -9.65 10.14 -0.40
CA LEU A 113 -9.03 9.11 0.40
C LEU A 113 -8.56 7.99 -0.52
N LEU A 114 -7.26 7.69 -0.48
CA LEU A 114 -6.66 6.59 -1.22
C LEU A 114 -6.11 5.55 -0.25
N SER A 115 -6.49 4.30 -0.43
CA SER A 115 -5.93 3.16 0.28
C SER A 115 -5.47 2.09 -0.71
N LEU A 116 -4.20 1.74 -0.64
CA LEU A 116 -3.55 0.71 -1.43
C LEU A 116 -2.88 -0.30 -0.49
N ILE A 117 -2.70 -1.53 -0.97
CA ILE A 117 -1.68 -2.42 -0.43
C ILE A 117 -0.63 -2.72 -1.50
N TRP A 118 0.59 -2.96 -1.06
CA TRP A 118 1.69 -3.48 -1.85
C TRP A 118 2.13 -4.82 -1.28
N LEU A 119 2.42 -5.76 -2.17
CA LEU A 119 2.91 -7.09 -1.83
C LEU A 119 4.34 -7.21 -2.38
N PHE A 120 5.31 -7.38 -1.48
CA PHE A 120 6.71 -7.59 -1.83
C PHE A 120 7.05 -9.06 -1.61
N TYR A 121 7.04 -9.84 -2.68
CA TYR A 121 7.40 -11.25 -2.66
C TYR A 121 8.86 -11.46 -3.06
N GLN A 122 9.53 -12.31 -2.29
CA GLN A 122 10.85 -12.82 -2.65
C GLN A 122 10.93 -14.34 -2.50
N TYR A 123 11.69 -14.98 -3.39
CA TYR A 123 12.24 -16.31 -3.18
C TYR A 123 13.76 -16.23 -3.26
N THR A 124 14.43 -16.58 -2.17
CA THR A 124 15.90 -16.53 -2.03
C THR A 124 16.48 -17.90 -1.68
N GLY A 125 15.82 -18.96 -2.15
CA GLY A 125 16.12 -20.36 -1.80
C GLY A 125 15.29 -20.88 -0.62
N GLY A 126 15.47 -22.16 -0.28
CA GLY A 126 14.70 -22.83 0.79
C GLY A 126 13.44 -23.53 0.28
N ALA A 127 12.48 -23.78 1.17
CA ALA A 127 11.27 -24.52 0.84
C ALA A 127 10.19 -23.67 0.14
N HIS A 128 10.15 -22.37 0.42
CA HIS A 128 9.16 -21.43 -0.11
C HIS A 128 9.71 -19.99 -0.08
N GLY A 129 9.05 -19.08 -0.80
CA GLY A 129 9.31 -17.64 -0.72
C GLY A 129 8.63 -17.00 0.49
N GLY A 130 8.76 -15.68 0.62
CA GLY A 130 8.08 -14.88 1.64
C GLY A 130 7.47 -13.64 1.01
N THR A 131 6.33 -13.21 1.54
CA THR A 131 5.64 -11.98 1.15
C THR A 131 5.59 -11.04 2.34
N VAL A 132 5.96 -9.78 2.12
CA VAL A 132 5.68 -8.68 3.04
C VAL A 132 4.59 -7.81 2.43
N GLN A 133 3.51 -7.59 3.18
CA GLN A 133 2.46 -6.65 2.82
C GLN A 133 2.74 -5.29 3.46
N LYS A 134 2.56 -4.21 2.68
CA LYS A 134 2.58 -2.83 3.17
C LYS A 134 1.29 -2.16 2.75
N SER A 135 0.75 -1.29 3.60
CA SER A 135 -0.38 -0.44 3.25
C SER A 135 0.06 1.00 3.00
N ILE A 136 -0.67 1.69 2.15
CA ILE A 136 -0.52 3.10 1.86
C ILE A 136 -1.90 3.74 2.00
N ASN A 137 -2.09 4.52 3.05
CA ASN A 137 -3.33 5.27 3.31
C ASN A 137 -3.02 6.76 3.20
N LEU A 138 -3.66 7.47 2.28
CA LEU A 138 -3.40 8.87 1.99
C LEU A 138 -4.68 9.70 2.03
N ASP A 139 -4.56 10.89 2.60
CA ASP A 139 -5.46 12.02 2.34
C ASP A 139 -4.84 12.86 1.22
N LEU A 140 -5.44 12.75 0.03
CA LEU A 140 -5.02 13.44 -1.19
C LEU A 140 -5.41 14.92 -1.21
N ASN A 141 -6.33 15.37 -0.32
CA ASN A 141 -6.60 16.80 -0.16
C ASN A 141 -5.51 17.47 0.69
N ALA A 142 -5.10 16.80 1.76
CA ALA A 142 -4.07 17.30 2.68
C ALA A 142 -2.64 16.92 2.25
N ASN A 143 -2.48 16.14 1.17
CA ASN A 143 -1.21 15.61 0.69
C ASN A 143 -0.39 14.91 1.79
N LYS A 144 -1.05 14.12 2.64
CA LYS A 144 -0.39 13.46 3.78
C LYS A 144 -0.76 11.98 3.90
N PRO A 145 0.15 11.15 4.44
CA PRO A 145 -0.23 9.83 4.91
C PRO A 145 -1.17 9.93 6.12
N LEU A 146 -2.05 8.95 6.24
CA LEU A 146 -2.99 8.79 7.34
C LEU A 146 -2.48 7.73 8.30
N LYS A 147 -2.52 8.07 9.59
CA LYS A 147 -2.36 7.11 10.68
C LYS A 147 -3.71 6.52 11.07
N LEU A 148 -3.68 5.43 11.83
CA LEU A 148 -4.91 4.82 12.35
C LEU A 148 -5.77 5.83 13.13
N GLU A 149 -5.14 6.66 13.96
CA GLU A 149 -5.80 7.74 14.72
C GLU A 149 -6.41 8.85 13.84
N ASP A 150 -5.95 9.03 12.59
CA ASP A 150 -6.57 9.98 11.65
C ASP A 150 -7.86 9.40 11.02
N VAL A 151 -7.97 8.07 10.98
CA VAL A 151 -9.06 7.34 10.30
C VAL A 151 -10.18 6.96 11.27
N VAL A 152 -9.81 6.53 12.48
CA VAL A 152 -10.75 6.09 13.51
C VAL A 152 -10.72 7.08 14.69
N LEU A 153 -11.65 8.02 14.68
CA LEU A 153 -11.80 9.05 15.71
C LEU A 153 -12.63 8.54 16.90
N HIS A 154 -12.14 7.51 17.59
CA HIS A 154 -12.81 6.91 18.74
C HIS A 154 -11.83 6.65 19.91
N GLU A 155 -12.22 7.01 21.14
CA GLU A 155 -11.31 6.96 22.31
C GLU A 155 -10.83 5.54 22.65
N ASN A 156 -11.66 4.52 22.39
CA ASN A 156 -11.38 3.10 22.65
C ASN A 156 -11.15 2.31 21.34
N ALA A 157 -10.60 2.96 20.30
CA ALA A 157 -10.46 2.36 18.97
C ALA A 157 -9.69 1.03 19.00
N LEU A 158 -8.56 0.98 19.71
CA LEU A 158 -7.72 -0.22 19.77
C LEU A 158 -8.41 -1.38 20.49
N GLU A 159 -9.17 -1.10 21.53
CA GLU A 159 -9.94 -2.11 22.27
C GLU A 159 -11.05 -2.69 21.41
N ILE A 160 -11.76 -1.85 20.62
CA ILE A 160 -12.80 -2.28 19.69
C ILE A 160 -12.21 -3.15 18.58
N ILE A 161 -11.11 -2.68 17.98
CA ILE A 161 -10.36 -3.43 16.94
C ILE A 161 -9.94 -4.79 17.49
N LEU A 162 -9.30 -4.83 18.65
CA LEU A 162 -8.83 -6.08 19.24
C LEU A 162 -9.99 -7.03 19.56
N ALA A 163 -11.10 -6.51 20.10
CA ALA A 163 -12.27 -7.31 20.43
C ALA A 163 -12.84 -7.99 19.18
N GLU A 164 -12.93 -7.26 18.06
CA GLU A 164 -13.43 -7.82 16.81
C GLU A 164 -12.45 -8.80 16.16
N ILE A 165 -11.14 -8.54 16.21
CA ILE A 165 -10.11 -9.50 15.77
C ILE A 165 -10.22 -10.81 16.55
N ASN A 166 -10.29 -10.74 17.90
CA ASN A 166 -10.42 -11.92 18.75
C ASN A 166 -11.75 -12.66 18.53
N ARG A 167 -12.82 -11.93 18.23
CA ARG A 167 -14.11 -12.53 17.87
C ARG A 167 -14.00 -13.34 16.56
N GLN A 168 -13.31 -12.82 15.55
CA GLN A 168 -13.06 -13.51 14.28
C GLN A 168 -12.11 -14.70 14.43
N ILE A 169 -11.04 -14.57 15.20
CA ILE A 169 -10.13 -15.69 15.54
C ILE A 169 -10.90 -16.84 16.19
N ALA A 170 -11.80 -16.53 17.12
CA ALA A 170 -12.60 -17.53 17.82
C ALA A 170 -13.57 -18.32 16.91
N GLU A 171 -13.83 -17.87 15.67
CA GLU A 171 -14.61 -18.65 14.71
C GLU A 171 -13.86 -19.89 14.21
N ASN A 172 -12.53 -19.81 14.08
CA ASN A 172 -11.69 -20.90 13.59
C ASN A 172 -10.31 -20.90 14.30
N PRO A 173 -10.27 -21.11 15.63
CA PRO A 173 -9.05 -20.93 16.44
C PRO A 173 -7.90 -21.85 16.05
N GLU A 174 -8.18 -23.01 15.42
CA GLU A 174 -7.17 -23.98 15.00
C GLU A 174 -6.20 -23.48 13.92
N TRP A 175 -6.51 -22.36 13.26
CA TRP A 175 -5.65 -21.73 12.26
C TRP A 175 -4.62 -20.76 12.85
N TYR A 176 -4.75 -20.42 14.13
CA TYR A 176 -3.95 -19.39 14.80
C TYR A 176 -3.10 -19.98 15.92
N PHE A 177 -2.01 -19.29 16.27
CA PHE A 177 -1.12 -19.70 17.36
C PHE A 177 -1.69 -19.44 18.75
N GLN A 178 -2.61 -18.47 18.87
CA GLN A 178 -3.24 -18.07 20.11
C GLN A 178 -4.74 -17.85 19.86
N ASP A 179 -5.57 -18.33 20.79
CA ASP A 179 -7.02 -18.15 20.73
C ASP A 179 -7.44 -16.69 20.96
N GLN A 180 -6.58 -15.90 21.62
CA GLN A 180 -6.76 -14.48 21.87
C GLN A 180 -5.43 -13.74 21.79
N LEU A 181 -5.45 -12.60 21.11
CA LEU A 181 -4.35 -11.67 21.02
C LEU A 181 -4.50 -10.55 22.07
N PRO A 182 -3.37 -10.04 22.61
CA PRO A 182 -3.36 -8.81 23.39
C PRO A 182 -3.22 -7.57 22.47
N VAL A 183 -3.56 -6.37 22.97
CA VAL A 183 -3.51 -5.10 22.20
C VAL A 183 -2.13 -4.86 21.58
N ALA A 184 -1.06 -5.29 22.27
CA ALA A 184 0.32 -5.15 21.81
C ALA A 184 0.64 -5.88 20.48
N PHE A 185 -0.26 -6.72 19.99
CA PHE A 185 -0.14 -7.36 18.68
C PHE A 185 -0.66 -6.49 17.54
N ILE A 186 -1.42 -5.42 17.82
CA ILE A 186 -1.85 -4.50 16.78
C ILE A 186 -0.67 -3.59 16.43
N ASN A 187 -0.22 -3.67 15.18
CA ASN A 187 0.64 -2.68 14.58
C ASN A 187 -0.24 -1.61 13.91
N GLU A 188 -0.20 -0.38 14.42
CA GLU A 188 -1.04 0.72 13.92
C GLU A 188 -0.65 1.21 12.52
N GLU A 189 0.43 0.70 11.94
CA GLU A 189 0.80 0.93 10.54
C GLU A 189 0.24 -0.16 9.61
N ASP A 190 -0.07 -1.36 10.13
CA ASP A 190 -0.53 -2.51 9.34
C ASP A 190 -2.06 -2.53 9.20
N PHE A 191 -2.60 -1.45 8.63
CA PHE A 191 -4.01 -1.33 8.31
C PHE A 191 -4.25 -0.76 6.91
N TYR A 192 -5.42 -1.05 6.35
CA TYR A 192 -5.91 -0.37 5.15
C TYR A 192 -7.42 -0.13 5.24
N ILE A 193 -7.96 0.66 4.32
CA ILE A 193 -9.33 1.16 4.35
C ILE A 193 -10.12 0.49 3.21
N THR A 194 -11.37 0.13 3.48
CA THR A 194 -12.32 -0.37 2.48
C THR A 194 -13.71 0.22 2.72
N ASP A 195 -14.63 0.06 1.76
CA ASP A 195 -16.04 0.42 1.96
C ASP A 195 -16.68 -0.33 3.15
N ALA A 196 -16.23 -1.55 3.44
CA ALA A 196 -16.82 -2.41 4.47
C ALA A 196 -16.34 -2.09 5.89
N GLY A 197 -15.11 -1.59 6.02
CA GLY A 197 -14.47 -1.39 7.32
C GLY A 197 -12.99 -1.04 7.21
N LEU A 198 -12.40 -0.79 8.38
CA LEU A 198 -10.96 -0.79 8.58
C LEU A 198 -10.47 -2.24 8.49
N VAL A 199 -9.40 -2.53 7.77
CA VAL A 199 -8.79 -3.85 7.77
C VAL A 199 -7.46 -3.80 8.49
N ILE A 200 -7.30 -4.60 9.54
CA ILE A 200 -6.00 -4.87 10.16
C ILE A 200 -5.43 -6.15 9.56
N PHE A 201 -4.14 -6.15 9.24
CA PHE A 201 -3.48 -7.35 8.74
C PHE A 201 -2.25 -7.72 9.57
N TYR A 202 -1.89 -9.00 9.50
CA TYR A 202 -0.74 -9.59 10.17
C TYR A 202 0.11 -10.32 9.13
N GLN A 203 1.43 -10.13 9.19
CA GLN A 203 2.36 -10.75 8.24
C GLN A 203 2.36 -12.27 8.40
N GLN A 204 2.93 -12.95 7.41
CA GLN A 204 3.15 -14.40 7.49
C GLN A 204 3.94 -14.73 8.77
N TYR A 205 3.47 -15.72 9.54
CA TYR A 205 4.03 -16.15 10.82
C TYR A 205 3.80 -15.24 12.04
N ASP A 206 3.14 -14.09 11.93
CA ASP A 206 2.92 -13.23 13.11
C ASP A 206 2.00 -13.90 14.14
N ILE A 207 0.86 -14.42 13.66
CA ILE A 207 -0.19 -14.99 14.53
C ILE A 207 -0.68 -16.37 14.06
N ALA A 208 -0.19 -16.86 12.92
CA ALA A 208 -0.63 -18.10 12.30
C ALA A 208 0.50 -18.76 11.49
N PRO A 209 0.46 -20.09 11.22
CA PRO A 209 1.42 -20.76 10.35
C PRO A 209 1.45 -20.14 8.95
N TYR A 210 2.56 -20.29 8.23
CA TYR A 210 2.71 -19.81 6.85
C TYR A 210 1.57 -20.20 5.91
N ALA A 211 1.02 -21.41 6.08
CA ALA A 211 -0.06 -21.92 5.25
C ALA A 211 -1.34 -21.07 5.32
N THR A 212 -1.53 -20.29 6.39
CA THR A 212 -2.65 -19.35 6.54
C THR A 212 -2.43 -18.06 5.72
N GLY A 213 -1.19 -17.77 5.33
CA GLY A 213 -0.84 -16.56 4.59
C GLY A 213 -0.79 -15.31 5.47
N ILE A 214 -1.05 -14.15 4.86
CA ILE A 214 -1.27 -12.88 5.58
C ILE A 214 -2.70 -12.91 6.11
N CYS A 215 -2.87 -12.77 7.42
CA CYS A 215 -4.18 -12.77 8.04
C CYS A 215 -4.78 -11.36 7.97
N GLU A 216 -5.98 -11.21 7.44
CA GLU A 216 -6.69 -9.93 7.36
C GLU A 216 -8.01 -10.00 8.14
N PHE A 217 -8.28 -8.96 8.93
CA PHE A 217 -9.49 -8.86 9.76
C PHE A 217 -10.21 -7.55 9.44
N VAL A 218 -11.46 -7.68 8.97
CA VAL A 218 -12.31 -6.51 8.70
C VAL A 218 -12.97 -6.08 10.01
N ILE A 219 -12.77 -4.83 10.39
CA ILE A 219 -13.42 -4.16 11.53
C ILE A 219 -14.50 -3.24 10.95
N PRO A 220 -15.78 -3.63 11.00
CA PRO A 220 -16.85 -2.86 10.39
C PRO A 220 -16.94 -1.44 10.94
N TRP A 221 -17.18 -0.45 10.06
CA TRP A 221 -17.23 0.97 10.47
C TRP A 221 -18.22 1.26 11.59
N HIS A 222 -19.37 0.56 11.60
CA HIS A 222 -20.42 0.74 12.61
C HIS A 222 -20.01 0.38 14.04
N LEU A 223 -18.85 -0.27 14.23
CA LEU A 223 -18.32 -0.53 15.57
C LEU A 223 -17.71 0.72 16.23
N PHE A 224 -17.50 1.79 15.46
CA PHE A 224 -16.91 3.06 15.94
C PHE A 224 -17.92 4.21 16.06
N ASP A 225 -19.21 3.94 15.87
CA ASP A 225 -20.31 4.92 15.93
C ASP A 225 -20.73 5.33 17.36
#